data_AF-K2LI45-F1
#
_entry.id   AF-K2LI45-F1
#
_cell.length_a   1.000
_cell.length_b   1.000
_cell.length_c   1.000
_cell.angle_alpha   90.00
_cell.angle_beta   90.00
_cell.angle_gamma   90.00
#
_symmetry.space_group_name_H-M   'P 1'
#
loop_
_entity.id
_entity.type
_entity.pdbx_description
1 polymer ?
#
loop_
_entity_poly.entity_id
_entity_poly.type
_entity_poly.pdbx_seq_one_letter_code
_entity_poly.pdbx_strand_id
1 'polypeptide(L)'
;MDRQTRTASAQTWRRRAGLSGTRLFRCSRRAADAGSATRVARAAPGFRRLAACVALALALLAALSAPSAALADGIDDFLARNTCPVAAGLSAIAQAGRLADGVGKQAVGNRFIVVAPPDGGQRYVQCLFLEDDAGLLCEASSGFHGPRHGGVPLFRVSAGGLTELARLGFDVGATEGNFPRMLALPGDGNFVPAAELILRALHLGYGATVQSALEITAPLAGDASLYTECTPVG
;
A
#
# COMPACT_ATOMS: atom_id res chain seq x y z
N MET A 1 33.32 -24.30 24.37
CA MET A 1 33.24 -23.06 25.16
C MET A 1 33.12 -21.94 24.13
N ASP A 2 32.01 -21.26 23.89
CA ASP A 2 30.81 -21.07 24.69
C ASP A 2 29.61 -20.88 23.74
N ARG A 3 28.49 -21.56 24.02
CA ARG A 3 27.34 -21.72 23.11
C ARG A 3 26.09 -21.32 23.88
N GLN A 4 25.98 -20.04 24.27
CA GLN A 4 24.83 -19.52 25.00
C GLN A 4 24.78 -17.99 24.85
N THR A 5 24.01 -17.48 23.87
CA THR A 5 23.39 -16.14 23.85
C THR A 5 22.88 -15.83 22.43
N ARG A 6 21.78 -16.46 22.00
CA ARG A 6 20.93 -15.99 20.87
C ARG A 6 19.66 -16.84 20.79
N THR A 7 18.85 -16.77 21.83
CA THR A 7 17.49 -17.35 21.86
C THR A 7 16.61 -16.43 22.70
N ALA A 8 16.36 -15.21 22.22
CA ALA A 8 15.42 -14.28 22.85
C ALA A 8 14.89 -13.26 21.83
N SER A 9 14.09 -13.70 20.87
CA SER A 9 13.25 -12.78 20.06
C SER A 9 12.04 -13.40 19.35
N ALA A 10 11.77 -14.71 19.50
CA ALA A 10 10.74 -15.40 18.72
C ALA A 10 9.42 -15.73 19.47
N GLN A 11 9.17 -15.22 20.68
CA GLN A 11 7.98 -15.61 21.47
C GLN A 11 7.28 -14.43 22.16
N THR A 12 6.68 -13.51 21.39
CA THR A 12 5.73 -12.54 22.00
C THR A 12 4.57 -12.08 21.12
N TRP A 13 4.18 -12.82 20.07
CA TRP A 13 3.06 -12.45 19.18
C TRP A 13 1.77 -13.26 19.36
N ARG A 14 1.60 -13.97 20.49
CA ARG A 14 0.34 -14.64 20.83
C ARG A 14 -0.09 -14.28 22.24
N ARG A 15 -0.86 -13.19 22.39
CA ARG A 15 -1.86 -12.96 23.47
C ARG A 15 -2.35 -11.52 23.39
N ARG A 16 -3.49 -11.30 22.73
CA ARG A 16 -4.50 -10.27 23.05
C ARG A 16 -5.69 -10.40 22.08
N ALA A 17 -6.39 -11.51 22.15
CA ALA A 17 -7.79 -11.60 21.74
C ALA A 17 -8.60 -11.70 23.03
N GLY A 18 -9.19 -10.58 23.45
CA GLY A 18 -9.83 -10.47 24.75
C GLY A 18 -10.56 -9.14 24.91
N LEU A 19 -11.54 -8.89 24.05
CA LEU A 19 -12.55 -7.85 24.25
C LEU A 19 -13.93 -8.45 23.94
N SER A 20 -14.45 -9.24 24.88
CA SER A 20 -15.88 -9.52 24.99
C SER A 20 -16.46 -8.55 26.01
N GLY A 21 -17.38 -7.69 25.59
CA GLY A 21 -18.09 -6.85 26.55
C GLY A 21 -18.79 -5.61 26.02
N THR A 22 -19.50 -5.67 24.90
CA THR A 22 -20.46 -4.62 24.54
C THR A 22 -21.86 -5.02 24.99
N ARG A 23 -22.29 -4.34 26.06
CA ARG A 23 -23.61 -4.43 26.68
C ARG A 23 -24.69 -4.02 25.66
N LEU A 24 -25.68 -4.89 25.48
CA LEU A 24 -26.91 -4.62 24.74
C LEU A 24 -27.71 -3.51 25.46
N PHE A 25 -27.74 -2.31 24.89
CA PHE A 25 -28.71 -1.30 25.29
C PHE A 25 -30.10 -1.69 24.77
N ARG A 26 -30.92 -2.18 25.69
CA ARG A 26 -32.34 -2.47 25.49
C ARG A 26 -33.11 -1.15 25.54
N CYS A 27 -33.36 -0.55 24.38
CA CYS A 27 -34.22 0.62 24.28
C CYS A 27 -35.69 0.18 24.37
N SER A 28 -36.31 0.45 25.52
CA SER A 28 -37.72 0.15 25.78
C SER A 28 -38.61 1.20 25.11
N ARG A 29 -39.51 0.75 24.22
CA ARG A 29 -40.59 1.58 23.69
C ARG A 29 -41.71 1.62 24.72
N ARG A 30 -42.02 2.81 25.26
CA ARG A 30 -43.33 3.08 25.89
C ARG A 30 -44.24 3.75 24.87
N ALA A 31 -45.43 3.18 24.77
CA ALA A 31 -46.63 3.75 24.16
C ALA A 31 -46.88 5.16 24.73
N ALA A 32 -47.06 6.15 23.86
CA ALA A 32 -48.36 6.68 23.43
C ALA A 32 -49.19 7.22 24.61
N ASP A 33 -49.28 8.55 24.66
CA ASP A 33 -50.50 9.22 25.10
C ASP A 33 -50.76 10.43 24.22
N ALA A 34 -52.01 10.50 23.77
CA ALA A 34 -52.59 11.51 22.91
C ALA A 34 -52.88 12.78 23.70
N GLY A 35 -52.57 13.93 23.08
CA GLY A 35 -52.89 15.25 23.63
C GLY A 35 -53.11 16.23 22.50
N SER A 36 -54.34 16.24 21.98
CA SER A 36 -54.85 17.18 20.99
C SER A 36 -54.71 18.63 21.46
N ALA A 37 -54.02 19.45 20.68
CA ALA A 37 -54.20 20.90 20.68
C ALA A 37 -53.85 21.47 19.31
N THR A 38 -54.85 21.54 18.44
CA THR A 38 -54.83 22.30 17.19
C THR A 38 -54.70 23.78 17.52
N ARG A 39 -53.46 24.29 17.56
CA ARG A 39 -53.20 25.73 17.41
C ARG A 39 -52.85 25.98 15.95
N VAL A 40 -53.76 26.66 15.25
CA VAL A 40 -53.50 27.25 13.94
C VAL A 40 -52.50 28.39 14.14
N ALA A 41 -51.21 28.07 14.04
CA ALA A 41 -50.17 29.08 13.99
C ALA A 41 -50.19 29.74 12.61
N ARG A 42 -50.56 31.02 12.58
CA ARG A 42 -50.43 31.88 11.39
C ARG A 42 -48.97 31.81 10.90
N ALA A 43 -48.80 31.39 9.65
CA ALA A 43 -47.51 31.35 8.98
C ALA A 43 -46.92 32.76 8.89
N ALA A 44 -45.88 33.02 9.67
CA ALA A 44 -45.04 34.19 9.52
C ALA A 44 -44.23 34.05 8.20
N PRO A 45 -44.12 35.10 7.37
CA PRO A 45 -43.50 35.04 6.04
C PRO A 45 -41.97 34.86 6.03
N GLY A 46 -41.33 34.51 7.16
CA GLY A 46 -39.86 34.36 7.28
C GLY A 46 -39.29 32.98 6.95
N PHE A 47 -40.10 31.91 6.98
CA PHE A 47 -39.59 30.53 6.94
C PHE A 47 -39.20 30.01 5.54
N ARG A 48 -39.57 30.70 4.45
CA ARG A 48 -39.24 30.26 3.08
C ARG A 48 -37.77 30.47 2.71
N ARG A 49 -37.06 31.40 3.34
CA ARG A 49 -35.64 31.68 3.04
C ARG A 49 -34.68 30.71 3.73
N LEU A 50 -35.03 30.21 4.91
CA LEU A 50 -34.20 29.26 5.68
C LEU A 50 -34.20 27.84 5.09
N ALA A 51 -35.34 27.39 4.54
CA ALA A 51 -35.43 26.07 3.91
C ALA A 51 -34.59 25.96 2.62
N ALA A 52 -34.49 27.05 1.85
CA ALA A 52 -33.67 27.10 0.65
C ALA A 52 -32.16 27.04 0.95
N CYS A 53 -31.69 27.70 2.02
CA CYS A 53 -30.29 27.66 2.43
C CYS A 53 -29.85 26.27 2.93
N VAL A 54 -30.73 25.56 3.65
CA VAL A 54 -30.43 24.20 4.15
C VAL A 54 -30.36 23.19 2.99
N ALA A 55 -31.26 23.29 2.01
CA ALA A 55 -31.24 22.42 0.83
C ALA A 55 -29.97 22.64 -0.03
N LEU A 56 -29.51 23.89 -0.16
CA LEU A 56 -28.29 24.21 -0.90
C LEU A 56 -27.03 23.68 -0.18
N ALA A 57 -26.97 23.76 1.15
CA ALA A 57 -25.87 23.23 1.95
C ALA A 57 -25.76 21.69 1.88
N LEU A 58 -26.90 20.99 1.87
CA LEU A 58 -26.94 19.52 1.71
C LEU A 58 -26.52 19.08 0.29
N ALA A 59 -26.90 19.82 -0.74
CA ALA A 59 -26.47 19.55 -2.11
C ALA A 59 -24.95 19.74 -2.31
N LEU A 60 -24.37 20.75 -1.64
CA LEU A 60 -22.92 20.97 -1.65
C LEU A 60 -22.15 19.88 -0.90
N LEU A 61 -22.65 19.36 0.23
CA LEU A 61 -22.00 18.24 0.93
C LEU A 61 -22.03 16.92 0.12
N ALA A 62 -23.08 16.68 -0.68
CA ALA A 62 -23.16 15.51 -1.53
C ALA A 62 -22.15 15.55 -2.70
N ALA A 63 -21.75 16.74 -3.16
CA ALA A 63 -20.74 16.89 -4.21
C ALA A 63 -19.30 16.64 -3.71
N LEU A 64 -19.04 16.79 -2.40
CA LEU A 64 -17.72 16.53 -1.80
C LEU A 64 -17.50 15.05 -1.41
N SER A 65 -18.50 14.19 -1.61
CA SER A 65 -18.42 12.75 -1.31
C SER A 65 -18.27 11.89 -2.56
N ALA A 66 -17.81 12.47 -3.66
CA ALA A 66 -17.36 11.69 -4.81
C ALA A 66 -16.14 10.84 -4.37
N PRO A 67 -16.22 9.50 -4.41
CA PRO A 67 -15.06 8.66 -4.17
C PRO A 67 -14.01 8.98 -5.25
N SER A 68 -12.73 9.01 -4.87
CA SER A 68 -11.57 9.22 -5.75
C SER A 68 -11.40 8.08 -6.78
N ALA A 69 -12.39 7.87 -7.65
CA ALA A 69 -12.32 6.92 -8.75
C ALA A 69 -11.23 7.30 -9.78
N ALA A 70 -10.83 8.58 -9.82
CA ALA A 70 -9.81 9.09 -10.72
C ALA A 70 -8.39 8.51 -10.49
N LEU A 71 -8.14 7.81 -9.37
CA LEU A 71 -6.85 7.11 -9.13
C LEU A 71 -6.86 5.64 -9.59
N ALA A 72 -8.02 5.08 -9.91
CA ALA A 72 -8.14 3.71 -10.42
C ALA A 72 -8.13 3.65 -11.97
N ASP A 73 -8.37 4.78 -12.63
CA ASP A 73 -8.36 4.87 -14.08
C ASP A 73 -6.96 4.58 -14.63
N GLY A 74 -6.85 3.59 -15.51
CA GLY A 74 -5.62 3.24 -16.21
C GLY A 74 -4.65 2.33 -15.45
N ILE A 75 -5.06 1.72 -14.33
CA ILE A 75 -4.21 0.73 -13.63
C ILE A 75 -3.90 -0.47 -14.52
N ASP A 76 -4.87 -0.95 -15.30
CA ASP A 76 -4.69 -2.11 -16.18
C ASP A 76 -3.66 -1.80 -17.28
N ASP A 77 -3.72 -0.61 -17.89
CA ASP A 77 -2.72 -0.16 -18.86
C ASP A 77 -1.34 0.01 -18.23
N PHE A 78 -1.29 0.55 -17.00
CA PHE A 78 -0.05 0.67 -16.24
C PHE A 78 0.58 -0.70 -15.94
N LEU A 79 -0.22 -1.69 -15.55
CA LEU A 79 0.23 -3.06 -15.31
C LEU A 79 0.66 -3.73 -16.61
N ALA A 80 -0.14 -3.63 -17.67
CA ALA A 80 0.18 -4.22 -18.98
C ALA A 80 1.53 -3.71 -19.51
N ARG A 81 1.81 -2.42 -19.35
CA ARG A 81 3.07 -1.81 -19.79
C ARG A 81 4.29 -2.23 -18.96
N ASN A 82 4.14 -2.40 -17.65
CA ASN A 82 5.29 -2.46 -16.73
C ASN A 82 5.51 -3.81 -16.05
N THR A 83 4.55 -4.74 -16.09
CA THR A 83 4.66 -6.03 -15.35
C THR A 83 5.83 -6.86 -15.84
N CYS A 84 6.01 -6.97 -17.16
CA CYS A 84 7.08 -7.76 -17.75
C CYS A 84 8.48 -7.35 -17.25
N PRO A 85 8.95 -6.10 -17.47
CA PRO A 85 10.32 -5.75 -17.10
C PRO A 85 10.61 -5.93 -15.61
N VAL A 86 9.62 -5.72 -14.74
CA VAL A 86 9.76 -5.94 -13.28
C VAL A 86 9.84 -7.44 -12.95
N ALA A 87 8.95 -8.26 -13.53
CA ALA A 87 8.94 -9.71 -13.31
C ALA A 87 10.22 -10.39 -13.84
N ALA A 88 10.71 -9.94 -15.00
CA ALA A 88 11.95 -10.43 -15.58
C ALA A 88 13.17 -10.06 -14.71
N GLY A 89 13.22 -8.83 -14.20
CA GLY A 89 14.25 -8.41 -13.24
C GLY A 89 14.27 -9.28 -11.98
N LEU A 90 13.10 -9.56 -11.40
CA LEU A 90 12.96 -10.48 -10.26
C LEU A 90 13.46 -11.89 -10.61
N SER A 91 13.08 -12.42 -11.77
CA SER A 91 13.53 -13.73 -12.24
C SER A 91 15.06 -13.81 -12.42
N ALA A 92 15.66 -12.77 -13.01
CA ALA A 92 17.09 -12.69 -13.20
C ALA A 92 17.86 -12.66 -11.87
N ILE A 93 17.38 -11.88 -10.89
CA ILE A 93 17.97 -11.86 -9.53
C ILE A 93 17.87 -13.23 -8.86
N ALA A 94 16.71 -13.90 -8.99
CA ALA A 94 16.50 -15.23 -8.43
C ALA A 94 17.49 -16.25 -9.02
N GLN A 95 17.64 -16.24 -10.34
CA GLN A 95 18.57 -17.12 -11.06
C GLN A 95 20.03 -16.83 -10.70
N ALA A 96 20.43 -15.56 -10.70
CA ALA A 96 21.78 -15.14 -10.33
C ALA A 96 22.14 -15.55 -8.89
N GLY A 97 21.19 -15.43 -7.96
CA GLY A 97 21.34 -15.90 -6.58
C GLY A 97 21.68 -17.39 -6.49
N ARG A 98 20.88 -18.23 -7.15
CA ARG A 98 21.11 -19.70 -7.14
C ARG A 98 22.44 -20.11 -7.74
N LEU A 99 22.93 -19.39 -8.75
CA LEU A 99 24.25 -19.63 -9.33
C LEU A 99 25.39 -19.22 -8.38
N ALA A 100 25.14 -18.23 -7.52
CA ALA A 100 26.10 -17.73 -6.54
C ALA A 100 26.12 -18.51 -5.22
N ASP A 101 25.12 -19.35 -4.93
CA ASP A 101 25.05 -20.20 -3.73
C ASP A 101 26.16 -21.29 -3.68
N GLY A 102 27.06 -21.33 -4.66
CA GLY A 102 28.34 -22.06 -4.61
C GLY A 102 29.61 -21.18 -4.60
N VAL A 103 29.48 -19.86 -4.77
CA VAL A 103 30.58 -18.91 -4.99
C VAL A 103 30.38 -17.64 -4.14
N GLY A 104 30.55 -17.76 -2.83
CA GLY A 104 30.87 -16.64 -1.93
C GLY A 104 29.72 -15.72 -1.48
N LYS A 105 29.70 -15.42 -0.18
CA LYS A 105 28.71 -14.58 0.54
C LYS A 105 28.50 -13.16 0.01
N GLN A 106 29.29 -12.68 -0.96
CA GLN A 106 29.14 -11.33 -1.52
C GLN A 106 27.91 -11.16 -2.41
N ALA A 107 27.36 -12.24 -2.98
CA ALA A 107 26.16 -12.15 -3.82
C ALA A 107 24.87 -11.83 -3.04
N VAL A 108 24.82 -12.16 -1.74
CA VAL A 108 23.61 -12.02 -0.90
C VAL A 108 23.17 -10.56 -0.75
N GLY A 109 24.11 -9.62 -0.67
CA GLY A 109 23.81 -8.20 -0.46
C GLY A 109 23.18 -7.47 -1.66
N ASN A 110 23.25 -8.05 -2.86
CA ASN A 110 22.79 -7.42 -4.10
C ASN A 110 21.52 -8.07 -4.66
N ARG A 111 20.87 -8.97 -3.90
CA ARG A 111 19.66 -9.69 -4.34
C ARG A 111 18.39 -8.87 -4.11
N PHE A 112 18.31 -7.71 -4.75
CA PHE A 112 17.17 -6.83 -4.63
C PHE A 112 16.80 -6.16 -5.95
N ILE A 113 15.54 -5.73 -6.02
CA ILE A 113 15.02 -4.82 -7.05
C ILE A 113 14.44 -3.59 -6.36
N VAL A 114 14.68 -2.41 -6.91
CA VAL A 114 14.00 -1.15 -6.54
C VAL A 114 13.31 -0.62 -7.77
N VAL A 115 12.02 -0.29 -7.65
CA VAL A 115 11.26 0.34 -8.73
C VAL A 115 10.72 1.67 -8.23
N ALA A 116 10.96 2.74 -9.00
CA ALA A 116 10.57 4.10 -8.67
C ALA A 116 10.16 4.89 -9.94
N PRO A 117 9.33 5.94 -9.85
CA PRO A 117 9.24 6.95 -10.89
C PRO A 117 10.52 7.83 -10.91
N PRO A 118 10.78 8.62 -11.96
CA PRO A 118 12.08 9.27 -12.18
C PRO A 118 12.39 10.37 -11.16
N ASP A 119 11.35 11.09 -10.74
CA ASP A 119 11.42 12.09 -9.66
C ASP A 119 11.16 11.45 -8.29
N GLY A 120 11.36 10.14 -8.19
CA GLY A 120 10.81 9.27 -7.16
C GLY A 120 11.79 8.90 -6.07
N GLY A 121 12.79 9.73 -5.76
CA GLY A 121 13.83 9.39 -4.78
C GLY A 121 13.32 8.93 -3.41
N GLN A 122 12.04 9.18 -3.08
CA GLN A 122 11.34 8.69 -1.88
C GLN A 122 10.01 7.98 -2.19
N ARG A 123 9.69 7.75 -3.46
CA ARG A 123 8.48 7.07 -3.95
C ARG A 123 8.91 5.77 -4.64
N TYR A 124 9.31 4.79 -3.86
CA TYR A 124 9.78 3.52 -4.42
C TYR A 124 9.14 2.35 -3.69
N VAL A 125 9.19 1.20 -4.36
CA VAL A 125 9.02 -0.10 -3.73
C VAL A 125 10.28 -0.89 -4.01
N GLN A 126 10.90 -1.40 -2.95
CA GLN A 126 12.02 -2.33 -3.06
C GLN A 126 11.59 -3.73 -2.66
N CYS A 127 12.14 -4.76 -3.28
CA CYS A 127 11.97 -6.13 -2.84
C CYS A 127 13.33 -6.83 -2.75
N LEU A 128 13.60 -7.42 -1.59
CA LEU A 128 14.83 -8.12 -1.24
C LEU A 128 14.55 -9.62 -1.14
N PHE A 129 15.35 -10.43 -1.82
CA PHE A 129 15.35 -11.87 -1.62
C PHE A 129 16.02 -12.19 -0.28
N LEU A 130 15.32 -12.92 0.57
CA LEU A 130 15.86 -13.36 1.85
C LEU A 130 16.89 -14.48 1.65
N GLU A 131 17.70 -14.72 2.69
CA GLU A 131 18.66 -15.82 2.72
C GLU A 131 17.97 -17.16 2.38
N ASP A 132 18.69 -18.01 1.64
CA ASP A 132 18.24 -19.33 1.20
C ASP A 132 16.89 -19.34 0.46
N ASP A 133 16.53 -18.23 -0.20
CA ASP A 133 15.27 -18.11 -0.94
C ASP A 133 14.02 -18.32 -0.05
N ALA A 134 14.15 -18.08 1.26
CA ALA A 134 13.08 -18.27 2.24
C ALA A 134 11.85 -17.38 2.01
N GLY A 135 12.00 -16.31 1.22
CA GLY A 135 10.93 -15.41 0.85
C GLY A 135 11.43 -14.14 0.17
N LEU A 136 10.50 -13.24 -0.11
CA LEU A 136 10.75 -11.93 -0.67
C LEU A 136 10.20 -10.86 0.29
N LEU A 137 11.07 -10.05 0.88
CA LEU A 137 10.69 -8.90 1.69
C LEU A 137 10.52 -7.70 0.76
N CYS A 138 9.29 -7.25 0.58
CA CYS A 138 8.99 -6.02 -0.15
C CYS A 138 8.76 -4.87 0.83
N GLU A 139 9.31 -3.71 0.54
CA GLU A 139 9.20 -2.51 1.37
C GLU A 139 8.78 -1.33 0.50
N ALA A 140 7.64 -0.72 0.84
CA ALA A 140 7.17 0.51 0.23
C ALA A 140 7.73 1.71 1.01
N SER A 141 8.34 2.67 0.32
CA SER A 141 8.96 3.83 0.98
C SER A 141 7.97 4.64 1.82
N SER A 142 8.34 4.89 3.08
CA SER A 142 7.60 5.78 3.97
C SER A 142 8.05 7.24 3.88
N GLY A 143 9.17 7.49 3.18
CA GLY A 143 9.90 8.76 3.23
C GLY A 143 10.69 9.00 4.52
N PHE A 144 10.76 8.02 5.44
CA PHE A 144 11.43 8.18 6.74
C PHE A 144 12.93 8.48 6.64
N HIS A 145 13.62 7.81 5.70
CA HIS A 145 15.07 7.93 5.48
C HIS A 145 15.46 9.00 4.44
N GLY A 146 14.49 9.75 3.92
CA GLY A 146 14.72 10.73 2.86
C GLY A 146 15.36 12.03 3.31
N PRO A 147 15.73 12.90 2.35
CA PRO A 147 16.19 14.24 2.65
C PRO A 147 15.14 14.99 3.49
N ARG A 148 15.63 15.84 4.39
CA ARG A 148 14.80 16.60 5.32
C ARG A 148 15.11 18.10 5.18
N HIS A 149 14.07 18.93 5.17
CA HIS A 149 14.21 20.38 5.25
C HIS A 149 13.71 20.86 6.61
N GLY A 150 14.60 21.38 7.46
CA GLY A 150 14.26 21.78 8.83
C GLY A 150 13.73 20.62 9.69
N GLY A 151 14.20 19.40 9.45
CA GLY A 151 13.76 18.18 10.17
C GLY A 151 12.46 17.55 9.64
N VAL A 152 11.81 18.16 8.66
CA VAL A 152 10.58 17.64 8.03
C VAL A 152 10.94 16.79 6.80
N PRO A 153 10.37 15.58 6.65
CA PRO A 153 10.54 14.78 5.43
C PRO A 153 10.07 15.56 4.20
N LEU A 154 10.89 15.59 3.13
CA LEU A 154 10.51 16.21 1.86
C LEU A 154 9.37 15.46 1.15
N PHE A 155 9.13 14.21 1.52
CA PHE A 155 8.05 13.38 1.00
C PHE A 155 7.28 12.73 2.14
N ARG A 156 5.96 12.69 2.01
CA ARG A 156 5.06 11.91 2.86
C ARG A 156 4.01 11.24 1.97
N VAL A 157 3.72 9.98 2.28
CA VAL A 157 2.62 9.27 1.63
C VAL A 157 1.29 9.91 2.02
N SER A 158 0.40 10.12 1.05
CA SER A 158 -0.93 10.67 1.32
C SER A 158 -1.76 9.69 2.15
N ALA A 159 -2.80 10.17 2.84
CA ALA A 159 -3.70 9.30 3.59
C ALA A 159 -4.40 8.26 2.70
N GLY A 160 -4.75 8.64 1.45
CA GLY A 160 -5.27 7.72 0.44
C GLY A 160 -4.24 6.66 0.05
N GLY A 161 -3.00 7.07 -0.21
CA GLY A 161 -1.92 6.14 -0.54
C GLY A 161 -1.62 5.15 0.59
N LEU A 162 -1.62 5.59 1.85
CA LEU A 162 -1.47 4.69 3.00
C LEU A 162 -2.61 3.67 3.09
N THR A 163 -3.84 4.08 2.77
CA THR A 163 -5.00 3.19 2.75
C THR A 163 -4.82 2.10 1.69
N GLU A 164 -4.35 2.47 0.49
CA GLU A 164 -4.10 1.50 -0.58
C GLU A 164 -2.92 0.58 -0.29
N LEU A 165 -1.82 1.10 0.28
CA LEU A 165 -0.70 0.26 0.71
C LEU A 165 -1.13 -0.75 1.78
N ALA A 166 -1.96 -0.35 2.74
CA ALA A 166 -2.53 -1.25 3.73
C ALA A 166 -3.44 -2.32 3.08
N ARG A 167 -4.25 -1.94 2.08
CA ARG A 167 -5.09 -2.88 1.31
C ARG A 167 -4.25 -3.89 0.52
N LEU A 168 -3.09 -3.46 0.05
CA LEU A 168 -2.05 -4.29 -0.54
C LEU A 168 -1.23 -5.05 0.53
N GLY A 169 -1.61 -5.04 1.80
CA GLY A 169 -0.98 -5.85 2.86
C GLY A 169 0.39 -5.38 3.33
N PHE A 170 0.78 -4.14 3.03
CA PHE A 170 1.94 -3.51 3.68
C PHE A 170 1.60 -3.11 5.12
N ASP A 171 2.55 -3.29 6.02
CA ASP A 171 2.41 -2.82 7.41
C ASP A 171 2.68 -1.31 7.50
N VAL A 172 1.61 -0.53 7.31
CA VAL A 172 1.66 0.94 7.41
C VAL A 172 1.68 1.44 8.87
N GLY A 173 1.57 0.55 9.85
CA GLY A 173 1.69 0.87 11.27
C GLY A 173 3.14 0.93 11.75
N ALA A 174 4.10 0.47 10.93
CA ALA A 174 5.52 0.53 11.22
C ALA A 174 5.95 2.00 11.45
N THR A 175 6.45 2.28 12.67
CA THR A 175 6.81 3.64 13.09
C THR A 175 8.25 4.02 12.76
N GLU A 176 9.06 3.05 12.35
CA GLU A 176 10.46 3.22 12.00
C GLU A 176 10.72 2.50 10.67
N GLY A 177 11.25 3.23 9.68
CA GLY A 177 11.60 2.66 8.38
C GLY A 177 10.47 2.68 7.34
N ASN A 178 10.65 1.86 6.30
CA ASN A 178 9.67 1.67 5.22
C ASN A 178 8.51 0.77 5.67
N PHE A 179 7.46 0.66 4.86
CA PHE A 179 6.32 -0.21 5.15
C PHE A 179 6.61 -1.62 4.60
N PRO A 180 6.84 -2.64 5.44
CA PRO A 180 7.22 -3.97 4.99
C PRO A 180 6.01 -4.83 4.60
N ARG A 181 6.22 -5.76 3.69
CA ARG A 181 5.35 -6.88 3.35
C ARG A 181 6.18 -8.10 3.00
N MET A 182 5.88 -9.23 3.63
CA MET A 182 6.51 -10.51 3.29
C MET A 182 5.72 -11.24 2.21
N LEU A 183 6.41 -11.77 1.21
CA LEU A 183 5.86 -12.68 0.21
C LEU A 183 6.57 -14.03 0.28
N ALA A 184 5.82 -15.10 0.05
CA ALA A 184 6.41 -16.40 -0.23
C ALA A 184 7.08 -16.36 -1.62
N LEU A 185 8.23 -17.01 -1.76
CA LEU A 185 8.86 -17.13 -3.06
C LEU A 185 8.06 -18.12 -3.93
N PRO A 186 7.78 -17.78 -5.20
CA PRO A 186 7.09 -18.69 -6.11
C PRO A 186 7.95 -19.92 -6.40
N GLY A 187 7.42 -21.12 -6.11
CA GLY A 187 8.13 -22.38 -6.39
C GLY A 187 8.22 -22.71 -7.89
N ASP A 188 7.35 -22.12 -8.71
CA ASP A 188 7.32 -22.23 -10.16
C ASP A 188 8.17 -21.15 -10.86
N GLY A 189 8.81 -20.25 -10.10
CA GLY A 189 9.54 -19.11 -10.64
C GLY A 189 8.66 -18.02 -11.26
N ASN A 190 7.34 -18.05 -11.03
CA ASN A 190 6.42 -17.03 -11.53
C ASN A 190 6.42 -15.78 -10.64
N PHE A 191 7.19 -14.77 -11.05
CA PHE A 191 7.31 -13.50 -10.33
C PHE A 191 6.25 -12.45 -10.69
N VAL A 192 5.28 -12.77 -11.57
CA VAL A 192 4.20 -11.83 -11.96
C VAL A 192 3.45 -11.28 -10.75
N PRO A 193 3.02 -12.08 -9.75
CA PRO A 193 2.33 -11.53 -8.58
C PRO A 193 3.15 -10.54 -7.75
N ALA A 194 4.47 -10.75 -7.66
CA ALA A 194 5.37 -9.83 -6.96
C ALA A 194 5.57 -8.53 -7.77
N ALA A 195 5.71 -8.64 -9.10
CA ALA A 195 5.76 -7.49 -9.99
C ALA A 195 4.48 -6.65 -9.93
N GLU A 196 3.31 -7.29 -9.97
CA GLU A 196 2.03 -6.60 -9.81
C GLU A 196 1.90 -5.93 -8.44
N LEU A 197 2.39 -6.54 -7.35
CA LEU A 197 2.41 -5.89 -6.05
C LEU A 197 3.19 -4.58 -6.09
N ILE A 198 4.42 -4.62 -6.60
CA ILE A 198 5.30 -3.45 -6.75
C ILE A 198 4.58 -2.35 -7.53
N LEU A 199 4.02 -2.71 -8.69
CA LEU A 199 3.38 -1.76 -9.59
C LEU A 199 2.07 -1.18 -9.03
N ARG A 200 1.23 -2.00 -8.40
CA ARG A 200 0.01 -1.53 -7.74
C ARG A 200 0.35 -0.58 -6.59
N ALA A 201 1.39 -0.84 -5.83
CA ALA A 201 1.86 0.06 -4.78
C ALA A 201 2.38 1.39 -5.36
N LEU A 202 3.09 1.37 -6.48
CA LEU A 202 3.51 2.59 -7.18
C LEU A 202 2.33 3.40 -7.72
N HIS A 203 1.37 2.74 -8.35
CA HIS A 203 0.20 3.39 -8.95
C HIS A 203 -0.77 3.91 -7.90
N LEU A 204 -1.29 3.01 -7.05
CA LEU A 204 -2.32 3.33 -6.06
C LEU A 204 -1.76 4.06 -4.83
N GLY A 205 -0.55 3.68 -4.39
CA GLY A 205 0.09 4.24 -3.20
C GLY A 205 0.82 5.56 -3.46
N TYR A 206 1.48 5.69 -4.62
CA TYR A 206 2.32 6.85 -4.94
C TYR A 206 1.86 7.68 -6.14
N GLY A 207 0.78 7.29 -6.82
CA GLY A 207 0.23 8.03 -7.94
C GLY A 207 1.04 7.93 -9.23
N ALA A 208 1.87 6.90 -9.40
CA ALA A 208 2.53 6.64 -10.68
C ALA A 208 1.47 6.37 -11.76
N THR A 209 1.66 6.88 -12.97
CA THR A 209 0.67 6.75 -14.07
C THR A 209 1.26 5.95 -15.22
N VAL A 210 0.43 5.58 -16.21
CA VAL A 210 0.91 4.94 -17.45
C VAL A 210 1.98 5.76 -18.18
N GLN A 211 2.01 7.08 -18.00
CA GLN A 211 3.01 7.99 -18.58
C GLN A 211 4.28 8.11 -17.73
N SER A 212 4.26 7.66 -16.48
CA SER A 212 5.47 7.63 -15.65
C SER A 212 6.49 6.70 -16.29
N ALA A 213 7.70 7.20 -16.54
CA ALA A 213 8.84 6.36 -16.83
C ALA A 213 9.24 5.69 -15.50
N LEU A 214 9.34 4.36 -15.46
CA LEU A 214 9.82 3.67 -14.25
C LEU A 214 11.33 3.46 -14.35
N GLU A 215 12.02 3.80 -13.28
CA GLU A 215 13.40 3.45 -13.04
C GLU A 215 13.44 2.12 -12.29
N ILE A 216 14.19 1.16 -12.83
CA ILE A 216 14.36 -0.17 -12.24
C ILE A 216 15.84 -0.33 -11.90
N THR A 217 16.14 -0.44 -10.62
CA THR A 217 17.49 -0.74 -10.12
C THR A 217 17.53 -2.18 -9.63
N ALA A 218 18.29 -3.04 -10.32
CA ALA A 218 18.41 -4.46 -10.01
C ALA A 218 19.85 -4.92 -10.25
N PRO A 219 20.77 -4.78 -9.27
CA PRO A 219 22.21 -4.93 -9.51
C PRO A 219 22.63 -6.30 -10.08
N LEU A 220 21.90 -7.36 -9.76
CA LEU A 220 22.17 -8.71 -10.27
C LEU A 220 21.42 -9.04 -11.57
N ALA A 221 20.50 -8.19 -12.01
CA ALA A 221 19.80 -8.37 -13.27
C ALA A 221 20.51 -7.68 -14.45
N GLY A 222 21.62 -6.97 -14.26
CA GLY A 222 22.22 -6.20 -15.36
C GLY A 222 21.25 -5.15 -15.96
N ASP A 223 21.45 -4.75 -17.21
CA ASP A 223 20.62 -3.72 -17.86
C ASP A 223 19.20 -4.22 -18.12
N ALA A 224 18.22 -3.60 -17.44
CA ALA A 224 16.81 -3.99 -17.50
C ALA A 224 16.17 -3.85 -18.90
N SER A 225 16.81 -3.09 -19.80
CA SER A 225 16.41 -2.92 -21.20
C SER A 225 16.49 -4.22 -22.02
N LEU A 226 17.21 -5.24 -21.53
CA LEU A 226 17.33 -6.56 -22.16
C LEU A 226 16.12 -7.47 -21.89
N TYR A 227 15.18 -7.07 -21.04
CA TYR A 227 14.03 -7.89 -20.63
C TYR A 227 12.76 -7.60 -21.43
N THR A 228 12.88 -7.41 -22.74
CA THR A 228 11.76 -7.06 -23.61
C THR A 228 10.85 -8.25 -23.97
N GLU A 229 11.24 -9.47 -23.61
CA GLU A 229 10.54 -10.70 -23.98
C GLU A 229 9.98 -11.44 -22.76
N CYS A 230 9.05 -10.85 -22.02
CA CYS A 230 8.12 -11.69 -21.25
C CYS A 230 6.93 -11.97 -22.15
N THR A 231 6.71 -13.24 -22.46
CA THR A 231 5.41 -13.66 -22.97
C THR A 231 4.40 -13.47 -21.83
N PRO A 232 3.35 -12.65 -21.98
CA PRO A 232 2.30 -12.58 -20.97
C PRO A 232 1.71 -13.98 -20.83
N VAL A 233 1.81 -14.57 -19.64
CA VAL A 233 1.00 -15.74 -19.29
C VAL A 233 -0.42 -15.23 -19.05
N GLY A 234 -1.25 -15.37 -20.07
CA GLY A 234 -2.70 -15.16 -20.00
C GLY A 234 -3.42 -16.33 -19.33
#